data_AF-A0A2R5FPQ1-F1
#
_entry.id   AF-A0A2R5FPQ1-F1
#
_cell.length_a   1.000
_cell.length_b   1.000
_cell.length_c   1.000
_cell.angle_alpha   90.00
_cell.angle_beta   90.00
_cell.angle_gamma   90.00
#
_symmetry.space_group_name_H-M   'P 1'
#
loop_
_entity.id
_entity.type
_entity.pdbx_description
1 polymer ?
#
loop_
_entity_poly.entity_id
_entity_poly.type
_entity_poly.pdbx_seq_one_letter_code
_entity_poly.pdbx_strand_id
1 'polypeptide(L)'
;MARSTIANRRAILLDGSLILRDFTTALAIAATTAETAITSVNPAELRYYKAVVDVAAHTGYVASTAQWVITIEASADNVTFVPVGTVTPTGVAGRFQVPLSGEWVEKNLPNASYPNIIYTRAKATKLGTPGNLNYGAFLTS
;
A
#
# COMPACT_ATOMS: atom_id res chain seq x y z
N MET A 1 2.02 -33.68 -13.97
CA MET A 1 1.85 -33.42 -12.53
C MET A 1 2.84 -32.33 -12.12
N ALA A 2 2.39 -31.08 -12.02
CA ALA A 2 3.20 -29.99 -11.47
C ALA A 2 2.62 -29.62 -10.10
N ARG A 3 3.43 -29.79 -9.05
CA ARG A 3 3.09 -29.47 -7.66
C ARG A 3 2.78 -27.97 -7.55
N SER A 4 1.57 -27.65 -7.12
CA SER A 4 1.24 -26.33 -6.59
C SER A 4 2.03 -26.11 -5.30
N THR A 5 2.93 -25.14 -5.29
CA THR A 5 3.74 -24.74 -4.12
C THR A 5 3.57 -23.25 -3.88
N ILE A 6 2.37 -22.82 -3.53
CA ILE A 6 2.21 -21.62 -2.68
C ILE A 6 1.38 -22.04 -1.48
N ALA A 7 2.10 -22.17 -0.37
CA ALA A 7 1.64 -22.69 0.90
C ALA A 7 0.46 -21.90 1.48
N ASN A 8 -0.43 -22.66 2.11
CA ASN A 8 -1.30 -22.31 3.22
C ASN A 8 -0.76 -21.11 4.05
N ARG A 9 -1.18 -19.89 3.69
CA ARG A 9 -1.21 -18.76 4.60
C ARG A 9 -2.68 -18.54 4.90
N ARG A 10 -3.12 -19.04 6.06
CA ARG A 10 -4.38 -18.69 6.71
C ARG A 10 -4.77 -17.28 6.29
N ALA A 11 -5.89 -17.18 5.56
CA ALA A 11 -6.56 -15.92 5.35
C ALA A 11 -6.76 -15.31 6.75
N ILE A 12 -5.89 -14.37 7.12
CA ILE A 12 -6.33 -13.32 8.01
C ILE A 12 -7.57 -12.83 7.29
N LEU A 13 -8.74 -13.03 7.90
CA LEU A 13 -10.01 -12.50 7.43
C LEU A 13 -9.84 -10.98 7.47
N LEU A 14 -9.17 -10.47 6.46
CA LEU A 14 -9.14 -9.08 6.15
C LEU A 14 -10.55 -8.79 5.71
N ASP A 15 -11.25 -8.01 6.52
CA ASP A 15 -12.39 -7.28 6.04
C ASP A 15 -11.99 -6.65 4.70
N GLY A 16 -12.69 -7.01 3.61
CA GLY A 16 -12.36 -6.55 2.26
C GLY A 16 -12.32 -5.02 2.17
N SER A 17 -12.97 -4.35 3.13
CA SER A 17 -12.95 -2.91 3.36
C SER A 17 -11.56 -2.33 3.70
N LEU A 18 -10.57 -3.16 4.06
CA LEU A 18 -9.21 -2.75 4.42
C LEU A 18 -8.15 -3.11 3.37
N ILE A 19 -8.55 -3.71 2.24
CA ILE A 19 -7.64 -4.10 1.17
C ILE A 19 -7.41 -2.90 0.25
N LEU A 20 -6.16 -2.39 0.21
CA LEU A 20 -5.75 -1.34 -0.72
C LEU A 20 -5.42 -1.91 -2.09
N ARG A 21 -4.85 -3.12 -2.12
CA ARG A 21 -4.60 -3.91 -3.32
C ARG A 21 -4.53 -5.39 -2.99
N ASP A 22 -5.32 -6.20 -3.67
CA ASP A 22 -5.32 -7.65 -3.49
C ASP A 22 -4.10 -8.29 -4.17
N PHE A 23 -3.28 -8.99 -3.40
CA PHE A 23 -2.10 -9.68 -3.91
C PHE A 23 -2.42 -10.86 -4.86
N THR A 24 -3.58 -11.49 -4.68
CA THR A 24 -3.95 -12.74 -5.35
C THR A 24 -4.64 -12.51 -6.69
N THR A 25 -5.42 -11.45 -6.80
CA THR A 25 -6.20 -11.14 -8.00
C THR A 25 -5.61 -10.01 -8.82
N ALA A 26 -4.81 -9.11 -8.23
CA ALA A 26 -4.20 -8.03 -8.98
C ALA A 26 -3.06 -8.54 -9.89
N LEU A 27 -3.10 -8.11 -11.15
CA LEU A 27 -2.02 -8.37 -12.11
C LEU A 27 -0.78 -7.57 -11.77
N ALA A 28 0.40 -8.06 -12.16
CA ALA A 28 1.64 -7.30 -12.02
C ALA A 28 1.57 -5.99 -12.84
N ILE A 29 2.02 -4.89 -12.24
CA ILE A 29 2.04 -3.58 -12.90
C ILE A 29 3.39 -3.31 -13.57
N ALA A 30 3.33 -2.71 -14.76
CA ALA A 30 4.51 -2.33 -15.55
C ALA A 30 4.80 -0.83 -15.51
N ALA A 31 3.86 -0.01 -15.01
CA ALA A 31 3.94 1.44 -14.95
C ALA A 31 3.48 1.96 -13.58
N THR A 32 3.82 3.22 -13.29
CA THR A 32 3.33 3.93 -12.09
C THR A 32 1.80 3.83 -12.03
N THR A 33 1.29 3.32 -10.92
CA THR A 33 -0.14 3.03 -10.73
C THR A 33 -0.57 3.51 -9.35
N ALA A 34 -1.67 4.25 -9.29
CA ALA A 34 -2.36 4.57 -8.04
C ALA A 34 -3.63 3.72 -7.96
N GLU A 35 -3.84 3.06 -6.83
CA GLU A 35 -5.04 2.26 -6.62
C GLU A 35 -6.27 3.13 -6.35
N THR A 36 -7.44 2.53 -6.49
CA THR A 36 -8.68 3.12 -5.98
C THR A 36 -8.60 3.22 -4.47
N ALA A 37 -8.96 4.37 -3.92
CA ALA A 37 -8.95 4.57 -2.48
C ALA A 37 -10.10 3.82 -1.81
N ILE A 38 -9.81 3.22 -0.67
CA ILE A 38 -10.82 2.71 0.25
C ILE A 38 -11.24 3.81 1.22
N THR A 39 -12.45 3.67 1.74
CA THR A 39 -12.97 4.51 2.81
C THR A 39 -12.44 3.97 4.15
N SER A 40 -11.44 4.63 4.73
CA SER A 40 -10.98 4.37 6.09
C SER A 40 -11.79 5.20 7.08
N VAL A 41 -12.08 4.60 8.24
CA VAL A 41 -12.71 5.29 9.37
C VAL A 41 -11.76 6.34 9.96
N ASN A 42 -12.35 7.39 10.54
CA ASN A 42 -11.80 8.51 11.31
C ASN A 42 -10.24 8.64 11.38
N PRO A 43 -9.66 9.81 11.07
CA PRO A 43 -8.21 10.07 11.21
C PRO A 43 -7.60 9.61 12.55
N ALA A 44 -8.35 9.76 13.65
CA ALA A 44 -7.92 9.33 14.99
C ALA A 44 -7.77 7.81 15.10
N GLU A 45 -8.56 7.05 14.34
CA GLU A 45 -8.45 5.61 14.29
C GLU A 45 -7.27 5.16 13.42
N LEU A 46 -6.91 5.93 12.39
CA LEU A 46 -5.75 5.66 11.53
C LEU A 46 -4.44 5.54 12.32
N ARG A 47 -4.34 6.20 13.48
CA ARG A 47 -3.20 6.08 14.43
C ARG A 47 -3.00 4.65 14.95
N TYR A 48 -4.07 3.86 14.99
CA TYR A 48 -4.02 2.46 15.44
C TYR A 48 -3.80 1.49 14.28
N TYR A 49 -3.83 1.96 13.04
CA TYR A 49 -3.61 1.13 11.87
C TYR A 49 -2.16 1.21 11.38
N LYS A 50 -1.70 0.08 10.85
CA LYS A 50 -0.49 -0.04 10.03
C LYS A 50 -0.88 -0.59 8.68
N ALA A 51 -0.20 -0.14 7.63
CA ALA A 51 -0.29 -0.76 6.32
C ALA A 51 0.73 -1.90 6.25
N VAL A 52 0.27 -3.07 5.80
CA VAL A 52 1.13 -4.19 5.43
C VAL A 52 1.22 -4.24 3.92
N VAL A 53 2.44 -4.30 3.40
CA VAL A 53 2.72 -4.40 1.97
C VAL A 53 3.47 -5.70 1.73
N ASP A 54 2.81 -6.64 1.04
CA ASP A 54 3.41 -7.87 0.56
C ASP A 54 3.90 -7.65 -0.88
N VAL A 55 5.15 -8.02 -1.16
CA VAL A 55 5.78 -7.82 -2.47
C VAL A 55 6.34 -9.13 -2.96
N ALA A 56 6.07 -9.48 -4.22
CA ALA A 56 6.73 -10.58 -4.90
C ALA A 56 8.13 -10.16 -5.37
N ALA A 57 9.03 -11.12 -5.54
CA ALA A 57 10.31 -10.86 -6.17
C ALA A 57 10.10 -10.31 -7.59
N HIS A 58 10.89 -9.30 -7.96
CA HIS A 58 10.87 -8.68 -9.27
C HIS A 58 12.30 -8.43 -9.75
N THR A 59 12.50 -8.47 -11.06
CA THR A 59 13.82 -8.36 -11.67
C THR A 59 14.21 -6.91 -11.94
N GLY A 60 15.48 -6.67 -12.25
CA GLY A 60 15.96 -5.35 -12.68
C GLY A 60 16.00 -4.29 -11.58
N TYR A 61 15.92 -4.68 -10.30
CA TYR A 61 16.11 -3.77 -9.19
C TYR A 61 17.57 -3.27 -9.15
N VAL A 62 17.72 -1.95 -9.15
CA VAL A 62 18.97 -1.24 -8.87
C VAL A 62 18.63 -0.10 -7.93
N ALA A 63 19.25 -0.09 -6.74
CA ALA A 63 19.00 0.92 -5.73
C ALA A 63 19.12 2.33 -6.32
N SER A 64 18.11 3.17 -6.06
CA SER A 64 18.04 4.58 -6.47
C SER A 64 17.94 4.87 -7.98
N THR A 65 18.11 3.90 -8.88
CA THR A 65 18.09 4.13 -10.34
C THR A 65 17.07 3.28 -11.09
N ALA A 66 16.72 2.10 -10.58
CA ALA A 66 15.69 1.22 -11.12
C ALA A 66 14.95 0.53 -9.97
N GLN A 67 13.91 1.16 -9.43
CA GLN A 67 13.19 0.62 -8.26
C GLN A 67 11.73 1.02 -8.23
N TRP A 68 10.96 0.29 -7.45
CA TRP A 68 9.60 0.67 -7.11
C TRP A 68 9.57 1.36 -5.75
N VAL A 69 8.73 2.38 -5.64
CA VAL A 69 8.42 3.04 -4.37
C VAL A 69 6.93 2.90 -4.16
N ILE A 70 6.53 2.16 -3.14
CA ILE A 70 5.13 1.96 -2.76
C ILE A 70 4.83 2.95 -1.64
N THR A 71 3.96 3.90 -1.93
CA THR A 71 3.53 4.94 -1.01
C THR A 71 2.10 4.64 -0.58
N ILE A 72 1.85 4.65 0.72
CA ILE A 72 0.49 4.70 1.25
C ILE A 72 0.12 6.18 1.32
N GLU A 73 -0.99 6.53 0.71
CA GLU A 73 -1.48 7.90 0.65
C GLU A 73 -2.84 8.01 1.34
N ALA A 74 -3.09 9.14 1.99
CA ALA A 74 -4.37 9.46 2.60
C ALA A 74 -4.94 10.77 2.04
N SER A 75 -6.25 10.93 2.08
CA SER A 75 -6.96 12.11 1.60
C SER A 75 -8.22 12.37 2.44
N ALA A 76 -8.55 13.63 2.67
CA ALA A 76 -9.80 14.03 3.33
C ALA A 76 -10.95 14.27 2.34
N ASP A 77 -10.65 14.42 1.04
CA ASP A 77 -11.61 14.79 0.00
C ASP A 77 -11.67 13.80 -1.18
N ASN A 78 -10.85 12.74 -1.14
CA ASN A 78 -10.65 11.79 -2.24
C ASN A 78 -10.11 12.42 -3.53
N VAL A 79 -9.53 13.63 -3.44
CA VAL A 79 -8.98 14.37 -4.58
C VAL A 79 -7.50 14.62 -4.36
N THR A 80 -7.14 15.20 -3.23
CA THR A 80 -5.76 15.52 -2.87
C THR A 80 -5.22 14.48 -1.90
N PHE A 81 -4.24 13.72 -2.36
CA PHE A 81 -3.62 12.62 -1.61
C PHE A 81 -2.24 13.02 -1.10
N VAL A 82 -2.02 12.79 0.20
CA VAL A 82 -0.75 13.06 0.87
C VAL A 82 -0.09 11.75 1.29
N PRO A 83 1.25 11.62 1.18
CA PRO A 83 1.95 10.42 1.60
C PRO A 83 1.93 10.27 3.11
N VAL A 84 1.52 9.10 3.61
CA VAL A 84 1.48 8.77 5.05
C VAL A 84 2.51 7.73 5.45
N GLY A 85 3.06 7.02 4.45
CA GLY A 85 4.12 6.06 4.65
C GLY A 85 4.66 5.54 3.32
N THR A 86 5.88 5.04 3.32
CA THR A 86 6.59 4.65 2.08
C THR A 86 7.44 3.42 2.31
N VAL A 87 7.48 2.56 1.29
CA VAL A 87 8.30 1.35 1.21
C VAL A 87 9.03 1.34 -0.11
N THR A 88 10.30 0.98 -0.08
CA THR A 88 11.11 0.75 -1.28
C THR A 88 11.53 -0.73 -1.31
N PRO A 89 10.83 -1.59 -2.07
CA PRO A 89 11.18 -3.00 -2.16
C PRO A 89 12.51 -3.22 -2.89
N THR A 90 13.33 -4.16 -2.42
CA THR A 90 14.71 -4.40 -2.89
C THR A 90 14.84 -5.47 -3.98
N GLY A 91 13.80 -5.67 -4.80
CA GLY A 91 13.78 -6.72 -5.83
C GLY A 91 13.49 -8.14 -5.34
N VAL A 92 13.63 -8.41 -4.04
CA VAL A 92 13.28 -9.71 -3.44
C VAL A 92 11.86 -9.72 -2.89
N ALA A 93 11.29 -10.92 -2.74
CA ALA A 93 10.00 -11.07 -2.08
C ALA A 93 10.11 -10.68 -0.60
N GLY A 94 9.12 -9.97 -0.08
CA GLY A 94 9.15 -9.48 1.28
C GLY A 94 7.80 -8.97 1.77
N ARG A 95 7.68 -8.85 3.09
CA ARG A 95 6.55 -8.23 3.76
C ARG A 95 7.05 -7.03 4.55
N PHE A 96 6.47 -5.87 4.28
CA PHE A 96 6.82 -4.61 4.91
C PHE A 96 5.65 -4.13 5.76
N GLN A 97 5.94 -3.58 6.94
CA GLN A 97 4.94 -2.95 7.80
C GLN A 97 5.25 -1.46 7.85
N VAL A 98 4.24 -0.66 7.58
CA VAL A 98 4.33 0.80 7.52
C VAL A 98 3.38 1.35 8.58
N PRO A 99 3.92 1.92 9.67
CA PRO A 99 3.06 2.59 10.64
C PRO A 99 2.38 3.78 9.95
N LEU A 100 1.06 3.89 10.09
CA LEU A 100 0.36 5.07 9.58
C LEU A 100 0.46 6.15 10.65
N SER A 101 1.07 7.28 10.29
CA SER A 101 1.22 8.40 11.22
C SER A 101 -0.09 9.19 11.28
N GLY A 102 -1.11 8.66 11.97
CA GLY A 102 -2.43 9.31 12.07
C GLY A 102 -2.38 10.73 12.67
N GLU A 103 -1.43 11.02 13.58
CA GLU A 103 -1.17 12.38 14.07
C GLU A 103 -0.65 13.32 12.96
N TRP A 104 0.19 12.81 12.06
CA TRP A 104 0.66 13.55 10.91
C TRP A 104 -0.48 13.82 9.93
N VAL A 105 -1.35 12.82 9.70
CA VAL A 105 -2.54 12.95 8.85
C VAL A 105 -3.49 14.01 9.41
N GLU A 106 -3.72 13.99 10.72
CA GLU A 106 -4.54 14.99 11.40
C GLU A 106 -3.99 16.41 11.29
N LYS A 107 -2.66 16.57 11.35
CA LYS A 107 -2.03 17.88 11.30
C LYS A 107 -1.92 18.45 9.89
N ASN A 108 -1.77 17.60 8.87
CA ASN A 108 -1.38 18.02 7.52
C ASN A 108 -2.50 17.91 6.48
N LEU A 109 -3.64 17.27 6.79
CA LEU A 109 -4.82 17.36 5.94
C LEU A 109 -5.65 18.59 6.34
N PRO A 110 -5.85 19.58 5.45
CA PRO A 110 -6.44 20.89 5.77
C PRO A 110 -7.92 20.85 6.23
N ASN A 111 -8.53 19.68 6.30
CA ASN A 111 -9.87 19.44 6.85
C ASN A 111 -9.91 18.38 7.96
N ALA A 112 -8.76 17.93 8.48
CA ALA A 112 -8.66 16.83 9.46
C ALA A 112 -9.39 17.05 10.78
N SER A 113 -9.76 18.28 11.14
CA SER A 113 -10.63 18.53 12.29
C SER A 113 -12.05 17.95 12.12
N TYR A 114 -12.49 17.63 10.89
CA TYR A 114 -13.85 17.17 10.58
C TYR A 114 -14.05 16.16 9.42
N PRO A 115 -13.15 15.25 9.02
CA PRO A 115 -13.53 14.11 8.19
C PRO A 115 -13.85 12.95 9.12
N ASN A 116 -15.12 12.55 9.22
CA ASN A 116 -15.47 11.23 9.75
C ASN A 116 -14.89 10.09 8.89
N ILE A 117 -14.39 10.44 7.69
CA ILE A 117 -13.97 9.53 6.64
C ILE A 117 -12.64 10.02 6.08
N ILE A 118 -11.63 9.14 6.05
CA ILE A 118 -10.38 9.35 5.32
C ILE A 118 -10.31 8.35 4.17
N TYR A 119 -9.88 8.81 3.01
CA TYR A 119 -9.64 7.94 1.86
C TYR A 119 -8.19 7.49 1.88
N THR A 120 -7.95 6.18 1.91
CA THR A 120 -6.59 5.62 1.91
C THR A 120 -6.37 4.82 0.64
N ARG A 121 -5.22 4.97 0.01
CA ARG A 121 -4.83 4.15 -1.15
C ARG A 121 -3.36 3.77 -1.11
N ALA A 122 -3.02 2.74 -1.87
CA ALA A 122 -1.63 2.48 -2.24
C ALA A 122 -1.32 3.13 -3.59
N LYS A 123 -0.08 3.58 -3.76
CA LYS A 123 0.45 4.06 -5.03
C LYS A 123 1.84 3.50 -5.24
N ALA A 124 2.03 2.76 -6.32
CA ALA A 124 3.32 2.26 -6.74
C ALA A 124 3.91 3.19 -7.79
N THR A 125 5.03 3.81 -7.45
CA THR A 125 5.78 4.71 -8.34
C THR A 125 6.98 3.97 -8.91
N LYS A 126 7.08 3.96 -10.24
CA LYS A 126 8.21 3.36 -10.97
C LYS A 126 9.32 4.40 -11.13
N LEU A 127 10.51 4.10 -10.63
CA LEU A 127 11.73 4.89 -10.86
C LEU A 127 12.63 4.11 -11.83
N GLY A 128 12.96 4.69 -12.98
CA GLY A 128 13.76 4.03 -14.01
C GLY A 128 13.07 2.83 -14.65
N THR A 129 13.82 1.74 -14.87
CA THR A 129 13.33 0.55 -15.60
C THR A 129 13.41 -0.76 -14.81
N PRO A 130 12.86 -0.84 -13.58
CA PRO A 130 12.70 -2.12 -12.90
C PRO A 130 11.68 -3.00 -13.65
N GLY A 131 11.77 -4.31 -13.43
CA GLY A 131 10.79 -5.28 -13.88
C GLY A 131 9.41 -5.05 -13.27
N ASN A 132 8.40 -5.77 -13.77
CA ASN A 132 7.02 -5.61 -13.33
C ASN A 132 6.88 -5.93 -11.84
N LEU A 133 6.10 -5.12 -11.13
CA LEU A 133 5.85 -5.28 -9.71
C LEU A 133 4.54 -6.03 -9.48
N ASN A 134 4.60 -7.15 -8.76
CA ASN A 134 3.42 -7.73 -8.14
C ASN A 134 3.45 -7.46 -6.63
N TYR A 135 2.44 -6.76 -6.13
CA TYR A 135 2.32 -6.40 -4.72
C TYR A 135 0.87 -6.38 -4.30
N GLY A 136 0.67 -6.48 -2.99
CA GLY A 136 -0.60 -6.37 -2.30
C GLY A 136 -0.40 -5.51 -1.08
N ALA A 137 -1.42 -4.74 -0.74
CA ALA A 137 -1.37 -3.80 0.34
C ALA A 137 -2.69 -3.81 1.10
N PHE A 138 -2.61 -3.75 2.42
CA PHE A 138 -3.79 -3.73 3.25
C PHE A 138 -3.56 -3.07 4.60
N LEU A 139 -4.63 -2.62 5.24
CA LEU A 139 -4.59 -2.04 6.57
C LEU A 139 -4.91 -3.10 7.63
N THR A 140 -4.22 -3.03 8.76
CA THR A 140 -4.48 -3.85 9.96
C THR A 140 -4.20 -3.01 11.20
N SER A 141 -4.94 -3.24 12.28
CA SER A 141 -4.55 -2.74 13.61
C SER A 141 -3.44 -3.59 14.23
#